data_AF-A0A3M5WWL7-F1
#
_entry.id   AF-A0A3M5WWL7-F1
#
_cell.length_a   1.000
_cell.length_b   1.000
_cell.length_c   1.000
_cell.angle_alpha   90.00
_cell.angle_beta   90.00
_cell.angle_gamma   90.00
#
_symmetry.space_group_name_H-M   'P 1'
#
loop_
_entity.id
_entity.type
_entity.pdbx_description
1 polymer ?
#
loop_
_entity_poly.entity_id
_entity_poly.type
_entity_poly.pdbx_seq_one_letter_code
_entity_poly.pdbx_strand_id
1 'polypeptide(L)' 'MSIRRFALAALASAVFAGSAVAKDYELLNVSYDPTRELYQDYNAEFVNFWKKSHPDDKVEIKQSHGGSG' A
#
# COMPACT_ATOMS: atom_id res chain seq x y z
N MET A 1 20.42 18.51 -36.07
CA MET A 1 20.27 19.20 -34.76
C MET A 1 19.09 18.70 -33.91
N SER A 2 18.41 17.60 -34.28
CA SER A 2 17.15 17.17 -33.66
C SER A 2 17.32 16.07 -32.58
N ILE A 3 18.20 15.09 -32.81
CA ILE A 3 18.39 13.93 -31.91
C ILE A 3 18.86 14.34 -30.50
N ARG A 4 19.77 15.30 -30.39
CA ARG A 4 20.26 15.79 -29.08
C ARG A 4 19.15 16.44 -28.25
N ARG A 5 18.19 17.13 -28.90
CA ARG A 5 17.06 17.77 -28.20
C ARG A 5 16.07 16.74 -27.67
N PHE A 6 15.81 15.68 -28.43
CA PHE A 6 14.98 14.56 -27.96
C PHE A 6 15.67 13.77 -26.84
N ALA A 7 16.98 13.57 -26.92
CA ALA A 7 17.74 12.92 -25.85
C ALA A 7 17.72 13.74 -24.53
N LEU A 8 17.85 15.07 -24.61
CA LEU A 8 17.71 15.94 -23.45
C LEU A 8 16.30 15.93 -22.86
N ALA A 9 15.26 15.92 -23.70
CA ALA A 9 13.87 15.86 -23.23
C ALA A 9 13.56 14.52 -22.53
N ALA A 10 14.05 13.40 -23.08
CA ALA A 10 13.91 12.09 -22.45
C ALA A 10 14.65 12.02 -21.09
N LEU A 11 15.87 12.55 -21.02
CA LEU A 11 16.63 12.60 -19.77
C LEU A 11 15.95 13.49 -18.71
N ALA A 12 15.40 14.63 -19.12
CA ALA A 12 14.64 15.50 -18.22
C ALA A 12 13.37 14.81 -17.70
N SER A 13 12.67 14.02 -18.52
CA SER A 13 11.47 13.29 -18.10
C SER A 13 11.76 12.19 -17.07
N ALA A 14 12.94 11.58 -17.12
CA ALA A 14 13.34 10.56 -16.14
C ALA A 14 13.53 11.10 -14.72
N VAL A 15 13.84 12.40 -14.56
CA VAL A 15 13.96 13.05 -13.24
C VAL A 15 12.59 13.25 -12.57
N PHE A 16 11.52 13.38 -13.36
CA PHE A 16 10.15 13.52 -12.86
C PHE A 16 9.40 12.19 -12.70
N ALA A 17 10.01 11.07 -13.14
CA ALA A 17 9.50 9.74 -12.84
C ALA A 17 9.77 9.47 -11.35
N GLY A 18 8.80 9.79 -10.49
CA GLY A 18 8.88 9.55 -9.06
C GLY A 18 9.20 8.08 -8.78
N SER A 19 10.19 7.83 -7.93
CA SER A 19 10.53 6.48 -7.49
C SER A 19 9.34 5.87 -6.75
N ALA A 20 8.82 4.75 -7.23
CA ALA A 20 7.93 3.91 -6.43
C ALA A 20 8.76 3.32 -5.27
N VAL A 21 8.47 3.77 -4.05
CA VAL A 21 9.13 3.29 -2.84
C VAL A 21 8.22 2.27 -2.19
N ALA A 22 8.67 1.02 -2.13
CA ALA A 22 8.07 -0.03 -1.33
C ALA A 22 7.91 0.44 0.12
N LYS A 23 6.71 0.33 0.65
CA LYS A 23 6.42 0.76 2.02
C LYS A 23 5.87 -0.37 2.87
N ASP A 24 6.41 -0.43 4.09
CA ASP A 24 5.89 -1.27 5.15
C ASP A 24 4.80 -0.49 5.91
N TYR A 25 3.58 -1.01 5.88
CA TYR A 25 2.42 -0.48 6.58
C TYR A 25 1.99 -1.43 7.68
N GLU A 26 1.91 -0.90 8.90
CA GLU A 26 1.24 -1.57 10.02
C GLU A 26 -0.07 -0.83 10.32
N LEU A 27 -1.20 -1.53 10.19
CA LEU A 27 -2.53 -0.98 10.43
C LEU A 27 -3.11 -1.59 11.70
N LEU A 28 -3.67 -0.76 12.58
CA LEU A 28 -4.41 -1.22 13.74
C LEU A 28 -5.92 -1.17 13.46
N ASN A 29 -6.56 -2.33 13.46
CA ASN A 29 -8.01 -2.46 13.39
C ASN A 29 -8.60 -2.53 14.82
N VAL A 30 -9.31 -1.48 15.25
CA VAL A 30 -9.99 -1.41 16.55
C VAL A 30 -11.47 -1.77 16.37
N SER A 31 -11.75 -3.07 16.23
CA SER A 31 -13.12 -3.58 16.07
C SER A 31 -13.73 -3.99 17.41
N TYR A 32 -14.95 -3.52 17.71
CA TYR A 32 -15.74 -3.94 18.87
C TYR A 32 -16.33 -5.36 18.66
N ASP A 33 -16.65 -6.06 19.75
CA ASP A 33 -16.86 -7.52 19.81
C ASP A 33 -17.83 -8.14 18.76
N PRO A 34 -19.00 -7.57 18.41
CA PRO A 34 -19.96 -8.31 17.60
C PRO A 34 -19.55 -8.51 16.13
N THR A 35 -18.52 -7.80 15.64
CA THR A 35 -18.04 -7.91 14.25
C THR A 35 -16.61 -8.44 14.14
N ARG A 36 -16.06 -9.03 15.21
CA ARG A 36 -14.67 -9.49 15.26
C ARG A 36 -14.34 -10.48 14.13
N GLU A 37 -15.24 -11.44 13.90
CA GLU A 37 -15.09 -12.49 12.90
C GLU A 37 -15.13 -11.90 11.48
N LEU A 38 -16.08 -10.99 11.21
CA LEU A 38 -16.17 -10.28 9.93
C LEU A 38 -14.85 -9.57 9.59
N TYR A 39 -14.25 -8.88 10.56
CA TYR A 39 -13.01 -8.15 10.32
C TYR A 39 -11.79 -9.06 10.19
N GLN A 40 -11.78 -10.25 10.79
CA GLN A 40 -10.71 -11.22 10.54
C GLN A 40 -10.66 -11.61 9.06
N ASP A 41 -11.81 -11.98 8.50
CA ASP A 41 -11.92 -12.36 7.09
C ASP A 41 -11.64 -11.18 6.17
N TYR A 42 -12.23 -10.02 6.48
CA TYR A 42 -12.02 -8.81 5.68
C TYR A 42 -10.56 -8.34 5.68
N ASN A 43 -9.86 -8.42 6.82
CA ASN A 43 -8.46 -8.01 6.91
C ASN A 43 -7.58 -8.86 5.98
N ALA A 44 -7.83 -10.18 5.91
CA ALA A 44 -7.10 -11.06 5.01
C ALA A 44 -7.35 -10.71 3.53
N GLU A 45 -8.62 -10.49 3.15
CA GLU A 45 -8.97 -10.08 1.80
C GLU A 45 -8.41 -8.71 1.43
N PHE A 46 -8.38 -7.76 2.37
CA PHE A 46 -7.78 -6.45 2.15
C PHE A 46 -6.29 -6.54 1.89
N VAL A 47 -5.54 -7.33 2.66
CA VAL A 47 -4.10 -7.54 2.42
C VAL A 47 -3.85 -8.13 1.03
N ASN A 48 -4.65 -9.12 0.63
CA ASN A 48 -4.58 -9.72 -0.70
C ASN A 48 -4.90 -8.70 -1.81
N PHE A 49 -5.95 -7.89 -1.60
CA PHE A 49 -6.32 -6.82 -2.52
C PHE A 49 -5.21 -5.78 -2.65
N TRP A 50 -4.63 -5.33 -1.54
CA TRP A 50 -3.58 -4.32 -1.55
C TRP A 50 -2.35 -4.80 -2.30
N LYS A 51 -1.91 -6.04 -2.03
CA LYS A 51 -0.76 -6.65 -2.71
C LYS A 51 -0.94 -6.78 -4.22
N LYS A 52 -2.17 -6.93 -4.72
CA LYS A 52 -2.43 -6.95 -6.18
C LYS A 52 -2.15 -5.60 -6.84
N SER A 53 -2.48 -4.50 -6.14
CA SER A 53 -2.28 -3.14 -6.65
C SER A 53 -0.89 -2.58 -6.32
N HIS A 54 -0.28 -3.08 -5.25
CA HIS A 54 1.02 -2.64 -4.72
C HIS A 54 1.86 -3.87 -4.35
N PRO A 55 2.42 -4.57 -5.35
CA PRO A 55 3.13 -5.84 -5.13
C PRO A 55 4.41 -5.70 -4.29
N ASP A 56 4.98 -4.49 -4.27
CA ASP A 56 6.20 -4.17 -3.54
C ASP A 56 5.91 -3.68 -2.11
N ASP A 57 4.66 -3.36 -1.78
CA ASP A 57 4.27 -2.95 -0.43
C ASP A 57 4.02 -4.17 0.46
N LYS A 58 4.33 -4.00 1.75
CA LYS A 58 3.97 -4.96 2.79
C LYS A 58 2.94 -4.33 3.71
N VAL A 59 1.77 -4.96 3.81
CA VAL A 59 0.72 -4.54 4.75
C VAL A 59 0.53 -5.63 5.80
N GLU A 60 0.64 -5.23 7.06
CA GLU A 60 0.31 -6.04 8.23
C GLU A 60 -0.85 -5.38 8.97
N ILE A 61 -1.89 -6.16 9.30
CA ILE A 61 -3.03 -5.67 10.09
C ILE A 61 -2.99 -6.33 11.46
N LYS A 62 -2.86 -5.53 12.51
CA LYS A 62 -3.04 -5.94 13.90
C LYS A 62 -4.47 -5.65 14.32
N GLN A 63 -5.14 -6.62 14.91
CA GLN A 63 -6.48 -6.42 15.45
C GLN A 63 -6.41 -6.19 16.96
N SER A 64 -6.98 -5.08 17.43
CA SER A 64 -7.14 -4.83 18.86
C SER A 64 -8.19 -5.77 19.43
N HIS A 65 -7.93 -6.26 20.64
CA HIS A 65 -8.89 -7.02 21.45
C HIS A 65 -9.50 -6.14 22.57
N GLY A 66 -9.04 -4.88 22.68
CA GLY A 66 -9.34 -4.00 23.79
C GLY A 66 -10.45 -3.00 23.44
N GLY A 67 -11.59 -3.15 24.12
CA GLY A 67 -12.65 -2.17 24.10
C GLY A 67 -13.97 -2.57 24.77
N SER A 68 -14.08 -3.70 25.49
CA SER A 68 -15.13 -3.80 26.53
C SER A 68 -14.69 -2.84 27.67
N GLY A 69 -15.53 -1.96 28.20
CA GLY A 69 -16.90 -2.27 28.59
C GLY A 69 -16.81 -3.20 29.79
#